data_AF-A0A5N8ZBI0-F1
#
_entry.id   AF-A0A5N8ZBI0-F1
#
_cell.length_a   1.000
_cell.length_b   1.000
_cell.length_c   1.000
_cell.angle_alpha   90.00
_cell.angle_beta   90.00
_cell.angle_gamma   90.00
#
_symmetry.space_group_name_H-M   'P 1'
#
loop_
_entity.id
_entity.type
_entity.pdbx_description
1 polymer ?
#
loop_
_entity_poly.entity_id
_entity_poly.type
_entity_poly.pdbx_seq_one_letter_code
_entity_poly.pdbx_strand_id
1 'polypeptide(L)'
;MDEIKFQERTINLAKKSQGMVAPRPAVGALLVKDGKIISEGYTKPRPGLHAEADAINNAKEDIKGSTLFCTLEPHNFTTHDTPCTEKI
;
A
#
# COMPACT_ATOMS: atom_id res chain seq x y z
N MET A 1 -20.14 1.44 -3.37
CA MET A 1 -18.69 1.35 -3.59
C MET A 1 -18.37 -0.13 -3.75
N ASP A 2 -17.64 -0.54 -4.78
CA ASP A 2 -17.41 -1.96 -5.05
C ASP A 2 -16.14 -2.42 -4.30
N GLU A 3 -16.29 -2.66 -2.99
CA GLU A 3 -15.16 -2.95 -2.09
C GLU A 3 -14.39 -4.20 -2.51
N ILE A 4 -15.10 -5.23 -2.99
CA ILE A 4 -14.50 -6.47 -3.48
C ILE A 4 -13.55 -6.17 -4.65
N LYS A 5 -13.97 -5.36 -5.62
CA LYS A 5 -13.14 -4.95 -6.75
C LYS A 5 -11.86 -4.23 -6.30
N PHE A 6 -11.93 -3.41 -5.26
CA PHE A 6 -10.75 -2.73 -4.72
C PHE A 6 -9.82 -3.69 -3.97
N GLN A 7 -10.36 -4.64 -3.21
CA GLN A 7 -9.57 -5.70 -2.57
C GLN A 7 -8.86 -6.58 -3.61
N GLU A 8 -9.55 -7.00 -4.66
CA GLU A 8 -8.96 -7.77 -5.77
C GLU A 8 -7.83 -6.99 -6.46
N ARG A 9 -8.03 -5.69 -6.70
CA ARG A 9 -6.97 -4.83 -7.25
C ARG A 9 -5.77 -4.75 -6.31
N THR A 10 -5.99 -4.62 -5.01
CA THR A 10 -4.94 -4.56 -3.98
C THR A 10 -4.14 -5.88 -3.94
N ILE A 11 -4.81 -7.03 -4.05
CA ILE A 11 -4.15 -8.34 -4.17
C ILE A 11 -3.30 -8.44 -5.44
N ASN A 12 -3.79 -7.92 -6.57
CA ASN A 12 -3.03 -7.91 -7.81
C ASN A 12 -1.78 -7.00 -7.74
N LEU A 13 -1.83 -5.92 -6.95
CA LEU A 13 -0.64 -5.11 -6.65
C LEU A 13 0.38 -5.90 -5.82
N ALA A 14 -0.07 -6.65 -4.80
CA ALA A 14 0.82 -7.49 -3.98
C ALA A 14 1.61 -8.50 -4.84
N LYS A 15 0.94 -9.15 -5.80
CA LYS A 15 1.56 -10.11 -6.74
C LYS A 15 2.74 -9.52 -7.52
N LYS A 16 2.78 -8.21 -7.77
CA LYS A 16 3.92 -7.55 -8.43
C LYS A 16 5.21 -7.61 -7.61
N SER A 17 5.12 -7.86 -6.31
CA SER A 17 6.28 -7.94 -5.40
C SER A 17 6.72 -9.38 -5.13
N GLN A 18 5.92 -10.36 -5.54
CA GLN A 18 6.09 -11.75 -5.16
C GLN A 18 7.43 -12.30 -5.69
N GLY A 19 8.19 -12.93 -4.80
CA GLY A 19 9.50 -13.51 -5.12
C GLY A 19 10.67 -12.51 -5.19
N MET A 20 10.43 -11.21 -5.08
CA MET A 20 11.48 -10.18 -5.22
C MET A 20 11.81 -9.42 -3.92
N VAL A 21 10.94 -9.51 -2.91
CA VAL A 21 11.04 -8.65 -1.70
C VAL A 21 11.38 -9.40 -0.42
N ALA A 22 11.68 -10.70 -0.50
CA ALA A 22 12.12 -11.47 0.66
C ALA A 22 13.32 -10.79 1.36
N PRO A 23 13.35 -10.76 2.71
CA PRO A 23 12.47 -11.42 3.67
C PRO A 23 11.15 -10.68 3.98
N ARG A 24 10.88 -9.52 3.33
CA ARG A 24 9.63 -8.77 3.54
C ARG A 24 8.45 -9.47 2.86
N PRO A 25 7.22 -9.32 3.38
CA PRO A 25 6.04 -9.82 2.71
C PRO A 25 5.74 -9.03 1.42
N ALA A 26 5.18 -9.72 0.43
CA ALA A 26 4.60 -9.08 -0.74
C ALA A 26 3.26 -8.45 -0.36
N VAL A 27 3.22 -7.13 -0.28
CA VAL A 27 2.03 -6.37 0.13
C VAL A 27 1.64 -5.43 -1.01
N GLY A 28 0.33 -5.24 -1.20
CA GLY A 28 -0.25 -4.25 -2.09
C GLY A 28 -1.05 -3.23 -1.28
N ALA A 29 -1.09 -1.99 -1.76
CA ALA A 29 -1.83 -0.90 -1.15
C ALA A 29 -2.54 -0.06 -2.21
N LEU A 30 -3.75 0.39 -1.92
CA LEU A 30 -4.61 1.13 -2.84
C LEU A 30 -5.34 2.26 -2.10
N LEU A 31 -5.18 3.49 -2.55
CA LEU A 31 -5.91 4.65 -2.02
C LEU A 31 -7.11 4.96 -2.90
N VAL A 32 -8.29 5.05 -2.27
CA VAL A 32 -9.56 5.30 -2.96
C VAL A 32 -10.28 6.49 -2.33
N LYS A 33 -10.65 7.49 -3.13
CA LYS A 33 -11.38 8.69 -2.71
C LYS A 33 -12.58 8.90 -3.62
N ASP A 34 -13.76 9.13 -3.04
CA ASP A 34 -15.01 9.30 -3.78
C ASP A 34 -15.29 8.18 -4.80
N GLY A 35 -14.96 6.93 -4.43
CA GLY A 35 -15.13 5.75 -5.28
C GLY A 35 -14.13 5.63 -6.44
N LYS A 36 -13.10 6.48 -6.49
CA LYS A 36 -12.06 6.47 -7.52
C LYS A 36 -10.70 6.10 -6.92
N ILE A 37 -9.95 5.28 -7.65
CA ILE A 37 -8.56 4.98 -7.30
C ILE A 37 -7.75 6.24 -7.56
N ILE A 38 -7.14 6.78 -6.51
CA ILE A 38 -6.29 7.99 -6.59
C ILE A 38 -4.80 7.65 -6.53
N SER A 39 -4.44 6.49 -5.96
CA SER A 39 -3.06 6.03 -5.93
C SER A 39 -2.94 4.53 -5.69
N GLU A 40 -1.81 3.96 -6.09
CA GLU A 40 -1.46 2.54 -5.99
C GLU A 40 -0.03 2.38 -5.48
N GLY A 41 0.21 1.32 -4.71
CA GLY A 41 1.53 0.98 -4.21
C GLY A 41 1.71 -0.52 -3.99
N TYR A 42 2.96 -0.94 -3.96
CA TYR A 42 3.35 -2.32 -3.62
C TYR A 42 4.74 -2.34 -3.00
N THR A 43 5.04 -3.36 -2.18
CA THR A 43 6.34 -3.50 -1.53
C THR A 43 7.47 -3.49 -2.55
N LYS A 44 8.44 -2.60 -2.39
CA LYS A 44 9.65 -2.57 -3.22
C LYS A 44 10.77 -3.38 -2.56
N PRO A 45 11.68 -4.00 -3.34
CA PRO A 45 12.90 -4.60 -2.81
C PRO A 45 13.71 -3.55 -2.04
N ARG A 46 14.45 -3.97 -0.99
CA ARG A 46 15.30 -3.04 -0.24
C ARG A 46 16.34 -2.38 -1.17
N PRO A 47 16.61 -1.07 -1.02
CA PRO A 47 16.18 -0.16 0.07
C PRO A 47 14.81 0.51 -0.13
N GLY A 48 13.89 -0.08 -0.90
CA GLY A 48 12.60 0.52 -1.24
C GLY A 48 11.50 0.45 -0.17
N LEU A 49 10.39 1.13 -0.49
CA LEU A 49 9.27 1.42 0.41
C LEU A 49 8.34 0.22 0.66
N HIS A 50 7.64 0.28 1.80
CA HIS A 50 6.46 -0.54 2.09
C HIS A 50 5.31 -0.13 1.15
N ALA A 51 4.33 -1.00 0.95
CA ALA A 51 3.26 -0.77 -0.01
C ALA A 51 2.45 0.50 0.30
N GLU A 52 2.12 0.73 1.57
CA GLU A 52 1.36 1.88 2.05
C GLU A 52 2.12 3.17 1.79
N ALA A 53 3.41 3.20 2.16
CA ALA A 53 4.29 4.34 1.91
C ALA A 53 4.50 4.59 0.40
N ASP A 54 4.60 3.53 -0.41
CA ASP A 54 4.67 3.65 -1.87
C ASP A 54 3.37 4.25 -2.43
N ALA A 55 2.20 3.78 -1.97
CA ALA A 55 0.90 4.31 -2.39
C ALA A 55 0.72 5.78 -2.00
N ILE A 56 1.08 6.16 -0.77
CA ILE A 56 1.03 7.55 -0.30
C ILE A 56 1.96 8.44 -1.13
N ASN A 57 3.21 8.00 -1.34
CA ASN A 57 4.19 8.78 -2.11
C ASN A 57 3.84 8.90 -3.60
N ASN A 58 3.15 7.92 -4.17
CA ASN A 58 2.72 7.93 -5.56
C ASN A 58 1.48 8.82 -5.81
N ALA A 59 0.78 9.23 -4.74
CA ALA A 59 -0.43 10.04 -4.87
C ALA A 59 -0.10 11.42 -5.46
N LYS A 60 -0.83 11.82 -6.50
CA LYS A 60 -0.68 13.12 -7.16
C LYS A 60 -1.66 14.18 -6.66
N GLU A 61 -2.58 13.76 -5.81
CA GLU A 61 -3.65 14.59 -5.25
C GLU A 61 -3.74 14.38 -3.74
N ASP A 62 -4.51 15.24 -3.07
CA ASP A 62 -4.71 15.16 -1.63
C ASP A 62 -5.40 13.85 -1.22
N ILE A 63 -4.72 13.09 -0.35
CA ILE A 63 -5.18 11.78 0.12
C ILE A 63 -6.09 11.87 1.35
N LYS A 64 -6.27 13.06 1.94
CA LYS A 64 -7.06 13.22 3.16
C LYS A 64 -8.52 12.83 2.88
N GLY A 65 -9.08 12.02 3.79
CA GLY A 65 -10.45 11.49 3.67
C GLY A 65 -10.60 10.33 2.67
N SER A 66 -9.48 9.79 2.14
CA SER A 66 -9.50 8.57 1.34
C SER A 66 -9.53 7.30 2.21
N THR A 67 -9.93 6.19 1.60
CA THR A 67 -9.84 4.85 2.17
C THR A 67 -8.60 4.15 1.64
N LEU A 68 -7.75 3.65 2.55
CA LEU A 68 -6.62 2.79 2.22
C LEU A 68 -7.03 1.32 2.30
N PHE A 69 -6.88 0.60 1.20
CA PHE A 69 -6.94 -0.86 1.18
C PHE A 69 -5.51 -1.40 1.22
N CYS A 70 -5.26 -2.38 2.09
CA CYS A 70 -3.97 -3.06 2.21
C CYS A 70 -4.17 -4.56 2.32
N THR A 71 -3.27 -5.37 1.75
CA THR A 71 -3.37 -6.84 1.83
C THR A 71 -2.88 -7.45 3.14
N LEU A 72 -2.21 -6.66 3.97
CA LEU A 72 -1.71 -7.06 5.29
C LEU A 72 -1.87 -5.88 6.25
N GLU A 73 -1.94 -6.16 7.55
CA GLU A 73 -1.97 -5.13 8.59
C GLU A 73 -0.71 -4.23 8.50
N PRO A 74 -0.88 -2.89 8.49
CA PRO A 74 0.25 -1.97 8.54
C PRO A 74 1.09 -2.15 9.80
N HIS A 75 2.42 -2.18 9.65
CA HIS A 75 3.29 -2.33 10.81
C HIS A 75 3.27 -1.08 11.71
N ASN A 76 3.29 -1.30 13.03
CA ASN A 76 3.13 -0.27 14.05
C ASN A 76 4.36 -0.12 14.98
N PHE A 77 5.50 -0.68 14.61
CA PHE A 77 6.74 -0.65 15.40
C PHE A 77 7.93 -0.25 14.54
N THR A 78 8.90 0.42 15.17
CA THR A 78 10.11 0.92 14.51
C THR A 78 11.19 -0.14 14.54
N THR A 79 11.78 -0.43 13.37
CA THR A 79 13.01 -1.25 13.29
C THR A 79 14.06 -0.57 12.42
N HIS A 80 13.84 -0.57 11.10
CA HIS A 80 14.70 0.07 10.09
C HIS A 80 13.98 1.21 9.36
N ASP A 81 12.65 1.10 9.27
CA ASP A 81 11.76 2.08 8.66
C ASP A 81 10.81 2.64 9.74
N THR A 82 10.35 3.87 9.57
CA THR A 82 9.26 4.46 10.38
C THR A 82 7.97 3.64 10.19
N PRO A 83 7.20 3.36 11.25
CA PRO A 83 5.89 2.72 11.18
C PRO A 83 5.01 3.21 10.02
N CYS A 84 4.46 2.28 9.22
CA CYS A 84 3.47 2.63 8.19
C CYS A 84 2.28 3.40 8.81
N THR A 85 1.90 3.08 10.04
CA THR A 85 0.80 3.75 10.76
C THR A 85 1.04 5.23 11.03
N GLU A 86 2.30 5.70 11.05
CA GLU A 86 2.58 7.15 11.18
C GLU A 86 2.40 7.91 9.85
N LYS A 87 2.30 7.19 8.73
CA LYS A 87 2.13 7.78 7.40
C LYS A 87 0.69 7.74 6.87
N ILE A 88 -0.19 6.97 7.52
CA ILE A 88 -1.59 6.75 7.12
C ILE A 88 -2.48 7.72 7.93
#